data_AF-A0A9E9B2N2-F1
#
_entry.id   AF-A0A9E9B2N2-F1
#
_cell.length_a   1.000
_cell.length_b   1.000
_cell.length_c   1.000
_cell.angle_alpha   90.00
_cell.angle_beta   90.00
_cell.angle_gamma   90.00
#
_symmetry.space_group_name_H-M   'P 1'
#
loop_
_entity.id
_entity.type
_entity.pdbx_description
1 polymer ?
#
loop_
_entity_poly.entity_id
_entity_poly.type
_entity_poly.pdbx_seq_one_letter_code
_entity_poly.pdbx_strand_id
1 'polypeptide(L)' 'MDKPKRSQNQIIKDHLLTGQSITSWQAIELYRIATLPTRINQLENTGLTIQRKRVDKDGKHWHEYWIDNDNLASGVQS' A
#
# COMPACT_ATOMS: atom_id res chain seq x y z
N MET A 1 -8.36 11.68 25.20
CA MET A 1 -7.89 10.42 24.58
C MET A 1 -7.53 10.72 23.14
N ASP A 2 -6.30 11.15 22.92
CA ASP A 2 -5.76 11.46 21.60
C ASP A 2 -5.65 10.15 20.82
N LYS A 3 -6.56 9.94 19.85
CA LYS A 3 -6.42 8.82 18.92
C LYS A 3 -5.00 8.91 18.33
N PRO A 4 -4.17 7.87 18.41
CA PRO A 4 -2.83 7.92 17.86
C PRO A 4 -2.96 8.30 16.38
N LYS A 5 -2.28 9.38 16.00
CA LYS A 5 -2.30 9.90 14.63
C LYS A 5 -1.89 8.74 13.72
N ARG A 6 -2.83 8.20 12.93
CA ARG A 6 -2.54 7.05 12.06
C ARG A 6 -1.33 7.39 11.21
N SER A 7 -0.32 6.52 11.25
CA SER A 7 0.86 6.74 10.44
C SER A 7 0.49 6.60 8.97
N GLN A 8 1.22 7.28 8.08
CA GLN A 8 1.03 7.12 6.64
C GLN A 8 1.12 5.65 6.23
N ASN A 9 1.98 4.86 6.88
CA ASN A 9 2.11 3.42 6.68
C ASN A 9 0.81 2.69 7.01
N GLN A 10 0.15 3.02 8.12
CA GLN A 10 -1.12 2.42 8.52
C GLN A 10 -2.23 2.75 7.52
N ILE A 11 -2.29 3.97 7.01
CA ILE A 11 -3.29 4.36 6.01
C ILE A 11 -3.13 3.55 4.73
N ILE A 12 -1.90 3.42 4.24
CA ILE A 12 -1.60 2.60 3.04
C ILE A 12 -1.87 1.12 3.32
N LYS A 13 -1.48 0.62 4.50
CA LYS A 13 -1.77 -0.75 4.92
C LYS A 13 -3.27 -1.01 4.93
N ASP A 14 -4.06 -0.17 5.61
CA ASP A 14 -5.52 -0.28 5.66
C ASP A 14 -6.12 -0.32 4.26
N HIS A 15 -5.66 0.55 3.35
CA HIS A 15 -6.12 0.57 1.96
C HIS A 15 -5.80 -0.74 1.23
N LEU A 16 -4.55 -1.22 1.30
CA LEU A 16 -4.14 -2.47 0.68
C LEU A 16 -4.86 -3.70 1.29
N LEU A 17 -5.15 -3.65 2.58
CA LEU A 17 -5.89 -4.70 3.29
C LEU A 17 -7.35 -4.81 2.84
N THR A 18 -7.91 -3.78 2.21
CA THR A 18 -9.24 -3.87 1.59
C THR A 18 -9.26 -4.70 0.30
N GLY A 19 -8.09 -5.17 -0.17
CA GLY A 19 -7.95 -5.85 -1.46
C GLY A 19 -7.89 -4.88 -2.65
N GLN A 20 -7.85 -3.57 -2.40
CA GLN A 20 -7.67 -2.56 -3.43
C GLN A 20 -6.20 -2.38 -3.77
N SER A 21 -5.92 -2.19 -5.06
CA SER A 21 -4.60 -1.75 -5.53
C SER A 21 -4.45 -0.25 -5.40
N ILE A 22 -3.23 0.20 -5.21
CA ILE A 22 -2.89 1.63 -5.13
C ILE A 22 -1.69 1.96 -5.98
N THR A 23 -1.79 3.09 -6.68
CA THR A 23 -0.70 3.68 -7.45
C THR A 23 -0.11 4.88 -6.73
N SER A 24 1.10 5.30 -7.08
CA SER A 24 1.72 6.50 -6.51
C SER A 24 0.85 7.75 -6.69
N TRP A 25 0.12 7.85 -7.81
CA TRP A 25 -0.82 8.93 -8.07
C TRP A 25 -2.01 8.90 -7.13
N GLN A 26 -2.66 7.74 -6.97
CA GLN A 26 -3.77 7.58 -6.03
C GLN A 26 -3.36 7.86 -4.59
N ALA A 27 -2.15 7.46 -4.19
CA ALA A 27 -1.64 7.75 -2.84
C ALA A 27 -1.47 9.25 -2.59
N ILE A 28 -1.08 10.02 -3.62
CA ILE A 28 -0.99 11.48 -3.56
C ILE A 28 -2.39 12.09 -3.48
N GLU A 29 -3.32 11.68 -4.34
CA GLU A 29 -4.66 12.27 -4.39
C GLU A 29 -5.52 11.93 -3.17
N LEU A 30 -5.55 10.67 -2.75
CA LEU A 30 -6.41 10.20 -1.66
C LEU A 30 -5.82 10.51 -0.28
N TYR A 31 -4.50 10.36 -0.13
CA TYR A 31 -3.84 10.36 1.18
C TYR A 31 -2.77 11.45 1.34
N ARG A 32 -2.48 12.22 0.28
CA ARG A 32 -1.39 13.20 0.23
C ARG A 32 -0.02 12.58 0.56
N ILE A 33 0.19 11.34 0.13
CA ILE A 33 1.43 10.59 0.35
C ILE A 33 2.20 10.53 -0.98
N ALA A 34 3.23 11.36 -1.11
CA ALA A 34 4.13 11.34 -2.28
C ALA A 34 5.17 10.21 -2.22
N THR A 35 5.48 9.68 -1.03
CA THR A 35 6.53 8.68 -0.81
C THR A 35 5.99 7.25 -0.71
N LEU A 36 5.00 6.89 -1.55
CA LEU A 36 4.41 5.55 -1.54
C LEU A 36 5.45 4.41 -1.58
N PRO A 37 6.47 4.42 -2.46
CA PRO A 37 7.44 3.32 -2.53
C PRO A 37 8.19 3.10 -1.21
N THR A 38 8.54 4.17 -0.50
CA THR A 38 9.19 4.09 0.82
C THR A 38 8.27 3.44 1.85
N ARG A 39 6.96 3.76 1.81
CA ARG A 39 5.95 3.20 2.71
C ARG A 39 5.73 1.71 2.44
N ILE A 40 5.70 1.32 1.17
CA ILE A 40 5.63 -0.09 0.77
C ILE A 40 6.85 -0.86 1.29
N ASN A 41 8.08 -0.38 1.05
CA ASN A 41 9.29 -1.04 1.57
C ASN A 41 9.26 -1.17 3.11
N GLN A 42 8.74 -0.17 3.82
CA GLN A 42 8.57 -0.24 5.28
C GLN A 42 7.55 -1.31 5.70
N LEU A 43 6.46 -1.47 4.95
CA LEU A 43 5.46 -2.51 5.19
C LEU A 43 6.01 -3.91 4.86
N GLU A 44 6.79 -4.04 3.79
CA GLU A 44 7.50 -5.28 3.46
C GLU A 44 8.47 -5.69 4.57
N ASN A 45 9.21 -4.73 5.14
CA ASN A 45 10.08 -4.97 6.29
C ASN A 45 9.31 -5.40 7.57
N THR A 46 8.00 -5.16 7.65
CA THR A 46 7.16 -5.66 8.75
C THR A 46 6.66 -7.09 8.54
N GLY A 47 7.04 -7.73 7.42
CA GLY A 47 6.59 -9.06 7.04
C GLY A 47 5.33 -9.07 6.16
N LEU A 48 4.89 -7.91 5.65
CA LEU A 48 3.73 -7.81 4.77
C LEU A 48 4.17 -8.09 3.32
N THR A 49 3.68 -9.16 2.70
CA THR A 49 3.96 -9.43 1.30
C THR A 49 3.10 -8.54 0.41
N ILE A 50 3.74 -7.55 -0.23
CA ILE A 50 3.09 -6.62 -1.14
C ILE A 50 3.57 -6.93 -2.55
N GLN A 51 2.63 -7.15 -3.45
CA GLN A 51 2.93 -7.28 -4.87
C GLN A 51 3.06 -5.92 -5.52
N ARG A 52 3.90 -5.84 -6.54
CA ARG A 52 4.04 -4.64 -7.36
C ARG A 52 4.14 -4.99 -8.83
N LYS A 53 3.49 -4.20 -9.66
CA LYS A 53 3.59 -4.29 -11.13
C LYS A 53 3.97 -2.95 -11.70
N ARG A 54 4.87 -2.97 -12.67
CA ARG A 54 5.12 -1.82 -13.52
C ARG A 54 4.06 -1.80 -14.62
N VAL A 55 3.35 -0.69 -14.71
CA VAL A 55 2.35 -0.42 -15.74
C VAL A 55 2.91 0.66 -16.64
N ASP A 56 3.10 0.34 -17.92
CA ASP A 56 3.53 1.29 -18.95
C ASP A 56 2.31 1.61 -19.83
N LYS A 57 1.89 2.88 -19.87
CA LYS A 57 0.74 3.36 -20.64
C LYS A 57 0.97 4.79 -21.11
N ASP A 58 0.69 5.05 -22.39
CA ASP A 58 0.84 6.36 -23.03
C ASP A 58 2.24 6.98 -22.88
N GLY A 59 3.28 6.15 -22.96
CA GLY A 59 4.68 6.57 -22.77
C GLY A 59 5.05 6.94 -21.32
N LYS A 60 4.10 6.86 -20.39
CA LYS A 60 4.32 7.01 -18.96
C LYS A 60 4.38 5.64 -18.33
N HIS A 61 5.14 5.53 -17.25
CA HIS A 61 5.18 4.31 -16.45
C HIS A 61 4.96 4.63 -14.99
N TRP A 62 4.20 3.78 -14.32
CA TRP A 62 4.00 3.86 -12.89
C TRP A 62 4.00 2.46 -12.27
N HIS A 63 4.08 2.44 -10.95
CA HIS A 63 3.95 1.21 -10.18
C HIS A 63 2.57 1.15 -9.55
N GLU A 64 1.97 -0.02 -9.67
CA GLU A 64 0.76 -0.39 -8.97
C GLU A 64 1.11 -1.44 -7.91
N TYR A 65 0.60 -1.24 -6.70
CA TYR A 65 0.88 -2.07 -5.53
C TYR A 65 -0.44 -2.66 -5.01
N TRP A 66 -0.44 -3.95 -4.66
CA TRP A 66 -1.59 -4.61 -4.06
C TRP A 66 -1.14 -5.73 -3.12
N ILE A 67 -2.05 -6.24 -2.30
CA ILE A 67 -1.82 -7.44 -1.51
C ILE A 67 -2.72 -8.54 -2.07
N ASP A 68 -2.16 -9.72 -2.33
CA ASP A 68 -2.97 -10.86 -2.76
C ASP A 68 -3.89 -11.30 -1.61
N ASN A 69 -5.12 -11.69 -1.95
CA ASN A 69 -6.10 -12.17 -0.97
C ASN A 69 -5.58 -13.35 -0.10
N ASP A 70 -4.69 -14.18 -0.64
CA ASP A 70 -4.01 -15.26 0.11
C ASP A 70 -3.17 -14.73 1.28
N ASN A 71 -2.52 -13.57 1.09
CA ASN A 71 -1.74 -12.89 2.13
C ASN A 71 -2.64 -12.13 3.12
N LEU A 72 -3.86 -11.73 2.71
CA LEU A 72 -4.84 -11.12 3.61
C LEU A 72 -5.40 -12.12 4.62
N ALA A 73 -5.62 -13.38 4.20
CA ALA A 73 -6.10 -14.45 5.06
C ALA A 73 -5.03 -14.89 6.09
N SER A 74 -3.75 -14.84 5.72
CA SER A 74 -2.63 -15.30 6.55
C SER A 74 -2.26 -14.32 7.68
N GLY A 75 -2.72 -13.06 7.60
CA GLY A 75 -2.51 -12.03 8.64
C GLY A 75 -3.54 -12.05 9.78
N VAL A 76 -4.52 -12.95 9.72
CA VAL A 76 -5.51 -13.22 10.79
C VAL A 76 -5.20 -14.58 11.40
N GLN A 77 -3.98 -14.78 11.88
CA GLN A 77 -3.71 -15.89 12.80
C GLN A 77 -3.98 -15.42 14.24
N SER A 78 -4.86 -16.18 14.87
CA SER A 78 -5.48 -16.03 16.19
C SER A 78 -4.50 -16.08 17.35
#